data_AF-A0AA37NCA2-F1
#
_entry.id   AF-A0AA37NCA2-F1
#
_cell.length_a   1.000
_cell.length_b   1.000
_cell.length_c   1.000
_cell.angle_alpha   90.00
_cell.angle_beta   90.00
_cell.angle_gamma   90.00
#
_symmetry.space_group_name_H-M   'P 1'
#
loop_
_entity.id
_entity.type
_entity.pdbx_description
1 polymer ?
#
loop_
_entity_poly.entity_id
_entity_poly.type
_entity_poly.pdbx_seq_one_letter_code
_entity_poly.pdbx_strand_id
1 'polypeptide(L)'
;MNLLKKFLRGVYYFCVGVKSAVCDFLDWYTNNRSIPRVLRSRASLAVIVLAVAAGGWGLVSAVSGMDLTRREPVSPSSSAQEEQASQPQQPVSEAEPVSVPAEPAESSQPEVDALAGATRYEPVTAVQLSRLLKSRAETYEKEEGATFTPPAAGDIAGWKAVNPDVFGWITIANTNISYPLVYNANTNFYTSRGYYKEASRNGVIWADGDTKFDANGEITSRNCVLYGHNWTNCWRPVRIGNPGDVMFAQLAAYDNAEFAKANPYIRVATLGGDHLYQVFTVFYTDLSFGYNYADGAVVNQIISTAKAKSIHDFGVTVGPNDKIITLSTCTRVLGAGDNQRFVVMAKKIS
;
A
#
# COMPACT_ATOMS: atom_id res chain seq x y z
N MET A 1 -7.99 12.56 36.31
CA MET A 1 -9.10 12.39 35.33
C MET A 1 -8.70 11.71 34.00
N ASN A 2 -7.48 11.90 33.47
CA ASN A 2 -7.12 11.37 32.14
C ASN A 2 -6.90 9.84 32.04
N LEU A 3 -6.47 9.18 33.12
CA LEU A 3 -6.17 7.73 33.08
C LEU A 3 -7.43 6.88 32.89
N LEU A 4 -8.50 7.19 33.64
CA LEU A 4 -9.80 6.52 33.53
C LEU A 4 -10.40 6.67 32.11
N LYS A 5 -10.27 7.85 31.49
CA LYS A 5 -10.71 8.07 30.10
C LYS A 5 -9.90 7.23 29.09
N LYS A 6 -8.58 7.09 29.28
CA LYS A 6 -7.74 6.22 28.44
C LYS A 6 -8.11 4.74 28.62
N PHE A 7 -8.32 4.28 29.85
CA PHE A 7 -8.74 2.91 30.16
C PHE A 7 -10.12 2.58 29.55
N LEU A 8 -11.15 3.39 29.81
CA LEU A 8 -12.48 3.21 29.25
C LEU A 8 -12.49 3.25 27.71
N ARG A 9 -11.63 4.08 27.10
CA ARG A 9 -11.46 4.13 25.64
C ARG A 9 -10.75 2.88 25.10
N GLY A 10 -9.79 2.32 25.83
CA GLY A 10 -9.17 1.02 25.52
C GLY A 10 -10.16 -0.14 25.59
N VAL A 11 -10.96 -0.21 26.67
CA VAL A 11 -12.06 -1.17 26.83
C VAL A 11 -13.09 -1.01 25.70
N TYR A 12 -13.47 0.22 25.36
CA TYR A 12 -14.38 0.49 24.23
C TYR A 12 -13.83 -0.04 22.90
N TYR A 13 -12.57 0.25 22.55
CA TYR A 13 -11.98 -0.26 21.31
C TYR A 13 -11.78 -1.78 21.32
N PHE A 14 -11.48 -2.38 22.47
CA PHE A 14 -11.46 -3.84 22.63
C PHE A 14 -12.85 -4.44 22.39
N CYS A 15 -13.90 -3.91 23.00
CA CYS A 15 -15.28 -4.36 22.78
C CYS A 15 -15.75 -4.14 21.33
N VAL A 16 -15.36 -3.04 20.67
CA VAL A 16 -15.66 -2.79 19.24
C VAL A 16 -14.88 -3.76 18.33
N GLY A 17 -13.61 -4.03 18.62
CA GLY A 17 -12.79 -5.00 17.89
C GLY A 17 -13.33 -6.43 18.01
N VAL A 18 -13.70 -6.85 19.22
CA VAL A 18 -14.37 -8.13 19.48
C VAL A 18 -15.72 -8.18 18.75
N LYS A 19 -16.51 -7.11 18.79
CA LYS A 19 -17.78 -7.05 18.04
C LYS A 19 -17.58 -7.17 16.53
N SER A 20 -16.58 -6.49 15.95
CA SER A 20 -16.26 -6.63 14.53
C SER A 20 -15.86 -8.05 14.20
N ALA A 21 -14.88 -8.62 14.92
CA ALA A 21 -14.41 -9.98 14.69
C ALA A 21 -15.52 -11.03 14.82
N VAL A 22 -16.47 -10.85 15.75
CA VAL A 22 -17.65 -11.71 15.88
C VAL A 22 -18.62 -11.52 14.72
N CYS A 23 -18.85 -10.30 14.23
CA CYS A 23 -19.65 -10.05 13.03
C CYS A 23 -19.00 -10.64 11.77
N ASP A 24 -17.71 -10.41 11.57
CA ASP A 24 -16.94 -10.92 10.43
C ASP A 24 -16.91 -12.47 10.42
N PHE A 25 -16.76 -13.09 11.60
CA PHE A 25 -16.86 -14.54 11.76
C PHE A 25 -18.28 -15.08 11.51
N LEU A 26 -19.32 -14.38 11.99
CA LEU A 26 -20.71 -14.76 11.76
C LEU A 26 -21.04 -14.73 10.26
N ASP A 27 -20.68 -13.64 9.57
CA ASP A 27 -20.92 -13.49 8.15
C ASP A 27 -20.10 -14.47 7.31
N TRP A 28 -18.85 -14.77 7.70
CA TRP A 28 -18.08 -15.87 7.12
C TRP A 28 -18.79 -17.21 7.32
N TYR A 29 -19.19 -17.55 8.54
CA TYR A 29 -19.82 -18.83 8.87
C TYR A 29 -21.15 -19.02 8.13
N THR A 30 -22.00 -17.99 8.06
CA THR A 30 -23.32 -18.09 7.38
C THR A 30 -23.23 -18.10 5.86
N ASN A 31 -22.11 -17.65 5.27
CA ASN A 31 -21.95 -17.58 3.82
C ASN A 31 -20.94 -18.57 3.23
N ASN A 32 -20.05 -19.15 4.04
CA ASN A 32 -19.02 -20.07 3.58
C ASN A 32 -19.64 -21.36 3.00
N ARG A 33 -19.36 -21.61 1.71
CA ARG A 33 -19.92 -22.74 0.98
C ARG A 33 -19.35 -24.10 1.38
N SER A 34 -18.19 -24.16 2.05
CA SER A 34 -17.65 -25.43 2.56
C SER A 34 -18.40 -25.97 3.79
N ILE A 35 -19.20 -25.15 4.47
CA ILE A 35 -20.03 -25.57 5.60
C ILE A 35 -21.36 -26.16 5.07
N PRO A 36 -21.79 -27.37 5.49
CA PRO A 36 -23.06 -27.96 5.07
C PRO A 36 -24.25 -27.03 5.28
N ARG A 37 -25.18 -26.95 4.30
CA ARG A 37 -26.32 -25.99 4.32
C ARG A 37 -27.13 -26.02 5.62
N VAL A 38 -27.34 -27.20 6.21
CA VAL A 38 -28.11 -27.40 7.46
C VAL A 38 -27.42 -26.77 8.69
N LEU A 39 -26.09 -26.69 8.67
CA LEU A 39 -25.30 -26.09 9.76
C LEU A 39 -25.08 -24.58 9.55
N ARG A 40 -25.32 -24.06 8.35
CA ARG A 40 -24.98 -22.69 7.95
C ARG A 40 -25.93 -21.59 8.48
N SER A 41 -26.65 -21.87 9.57
CA SER A 41 -27.58 -20.92 10.20
C SER A 41 -27.03 -20.37 11.51
N ARG A 42 -27.44 -19.14 11.87
CA ARG A 42 -27.06 -18.52 13.16
C ARG A 42 -27.58 -19.31 14.36
N ALA A 43 -28.71 -20.01 14.22
CA ALA A 43 -29.25 -20.90 15.25
C ALA A 43 -28.39 -22.17 15.41
N SER A 44 -27.99 -22.80 14.30
CA SER A 44 -27.11 -23.97 14.30
C SER A 44 -25.76 -23.66 14.95
N LEU A 45 -25.17 -22.50 14.64
CA LEU A 45 -23.93 -22.04 15.28
C LEU A 45 -24.09 -21.80 16.79
N ALA A 46 -25.21 -21.19 17.22
CA ALA A 46 -25.46 -20.96 18.65
C ALA A 46 -25.53 -22.29 19.43
N VAL A 47 -26.16 -23.32 18.87
CA VAL A 47 -26.20 -24.68 19.47
C VAL A 47 -24.79 -25.28 19.55
N ILE A 48 -23.97 -25.15 18.51
CA ILE A 48 -22.58 -25.65 18.51
C ILE A 48 -21.73 -24.92 19.57
N VAL A 49 -21.82 -23.58 19.64
CA VAL A 49 -21.07 -22.77 20.62
C VAL A 49 -21.50 -23.12 22.05
N LEU A 50 -22.80 -23.32 22.29
CA LEU A 50 -23.31 -23.76 23.60
C LEU A 50 -22.83 -25.18 23.96
N ALA A 51 -22.81 -26.12 23.01
CA ALA A 51 -22.31 -27.48 23.23
C ALA A 51 -20.80 -27.49 23.57
N VAL A 52 -20.00 -26.66 22.89
CA VAL A 52 -18.57 -26.51 23.18
C VAL A 52 -18.35 -25.82 24.54
N ALA A 53 -19.09 -24.75 24.84
CA ALA A 53 -18.99 -24.03 26.12
C ALA A 53 -19.45 -24.88 27.32
N ALA A 54 -20.36 -25.82 27.12
CA ALA A 54 -20.81 -26.79 28.14
C ALA A 54 -19.84 -27.97 28.33
N GLY A 55 -18.64 -27.94 27.74
CA GLY A 55 -17.63 -29.01 27.88
C GLY A 55 -17.87 -30.23 26.98
N GLY A 56 -18.75 -30.13 25.98
CA GLY A 56 -19.16 -31.21 25.09
C GLY A 56 -18.11 -31.59 24.03
N TRP A 57 -16.92 -32.04 24.44
CA TRP A 57 -15.86 -32.49 23.51
C TRP A 57 -16.25 -33.74 22.70
N GLY A 58 -17.30 -34.46 23.09
CA GLY A 58 -17.73 -35.74 22.49
C GLY A 58 -18.55 -35.65 21.19
N LEU A 59 -19.00 -34.47 20.75
CA LEU A 59 -19.89 -34.34 19.57
C LEU A 59 -19.18 -34.05 18.24
N VAL A 60 -17.85 -33.84 18.23
CA VAL A 60 -17.08 -33.57 17.00
C VAL A 60 -16.61 -34.86 16.31
N SER A 61 -16.57 -35.98 17.03
CA SER A 61 -16.07 -37.29 16.55
C SER A 61 -16.89 -37.91 15.40
N ALA A 62 -18.08 -37.41 15.11
CA ALA A 62 -19.02 -38.01 14.15
C ALA A 62 -18.95 -37.45 12.71
N VAL A 63 -18.14 -36.41 12.45
CA VAL A 63 -18.15 -35.67 11.16
C VAL A 63 -16.75 -35.53 10.53
N SER A 64 -15.77 -36.33 10.95
CA SER A 64 -14.40 -36.27 10.39
C SER A 64 -13.76 -37.66 10.27
N GLY A 65 -14.41 -38.53 9.51
CA GLY A 65 -13.78 -39.73 8.97
C GLY A 65 -12.89 -39.41 7.76
N MET A 66 -11.77 -38.73 7.97
CA MET A 66 -10.66 -38.69 7.02
C MET A 66 -9.34 -38.81 7.77
N ASP A 67 -8.64 -39.91 7.50
CA ASP A 67 -7.44 -40.38 8.19
C ASP A 67 -6.21 -39.52 7.81
N LEU A 68 -5.49 -39.03 8.81
CA LEU A 68 -4.17 -38.40 8.66
C LEU A 68 -3.26 -38.89 9.78
N THR A 69 -2.48 -39.92 9.45
CA THR A 69 -1.57 -40.57 10.38
C THR A 69 -0.40 -39.66 10.79
N ARG A 70 -0.12 -39.70 12.10
CA ARG A 70 0.94 -39.00 12.82
C ARG A 70 2.33 -39.36 12.29
N ARG A 71 3.19 -38.37 12.01
CA ARG A 71 4.65 -38.56 11.92
C ARG A 71 5.35 -37.76 13.01
N GLU A 72 6.21 -38.42 13.77
CA GLU A 72 7.08 -37.80 14.78
C GLU A 72 8.43 -37.39 14.17
N PRO A 73 9.14 -36.40 14.74
CA PRO A 73 10.47 -36.01 14.30
C PRO A 73 11.55 -36.94 14.89
N VAL A 74 12.53 -37.30 14.07
CA VAL A 74 13.68 -38.14 14.45
C VAL A 74 14.88 -37.27 14.84
N SER A 75 15.52 -37.57 15.98
CA SER A 75 16.79 -36.99 16.41
C SER A 75 17.98 -37.65 15.73
N PRO A 76 19.13 -36.95 15.62
CA PRO A 76 20.43 -37.61 15.50
C PRO A 76 21.33 -37.35 16.72
N SER A 77 22.12 -38.36 17.08
CA SER A 77 23.11 -38.32 18.15
C SER A 77 24.54 -38.09 17.63
N SER A 78 25.34 -37.45 18.49
CA SER A 78 26.73 -37.79 18.86
C SER A 78 27.91 -37.59 17.89
N SER A 79 28.81 -36.68 18.28
CA SER A 79 30.21 -37.02 18.63
C SER A 79 30.85 -35.92 19.50
N ALA A 80 31.71 -36.32 20.44
CA ALA A 80 32.68 -35.48 21.15
C ALA A 80 34.08 -35.86 20.62
N GLN A 81 35.13 -35.03 20.58
CA GLN A 81 36.05 -34.54 21.64
C GLN A 81 37.20 -33.80 20.87
N GLU A 82 38.09 -32.97 21.42
CA GLU A 82 38.24 -32.19 22.67
C GLU A 82 39.59 -31.44 22.57
N GLU A 83 39.78 -30.23 23.14
CA GLU A 83 41.11 -29.80 23.67
C GLU A 83 41.12 -28.48 24.47
N GLN A 84 41.61 -28.60 25.71
CA GLN A 84 42.54 -27.74 26.48
C GLN A 84 42.36 -26.21 26.66
N ALA A 85 42.83 -25.77 27.83
CA ALA A 85 42.76 -24.41 28.36
C ALA A 85 44.15 -23.89 28.79
N SER A 86 44.34 -22.56 28.74
CA SER A 86 45.41 -21.84 29.47
C SER A 86 44.98 -20.39 29.79
N GLN A 87 45.15 -19.94 31.04
CA GLN A 87 45.29 -18.51 31.38
C GLN A 87 46.80 -18.12 31.40
N PRO A 88 47.16 -16.84 31.60
CA PRO A 88 47.30 -16.29 32.97
C PRO A 88 46.78 -14.84 33.16
N GLN A 89 46.92 -14.33 34.38
CA GLN A 89 46.30 -13.11 34.92
C GLN A 89 47.22 -11.85 34.89
N GLN A 90 46.59 -10.65 34.80
CA GLN A 90 46.80 -9.35 35.53
C GLN A 90 48.17 -8.96 36.16
N PRO A 91 48.52 -7.64 36.34
CA PRO A 91 47.66 -6.64 37.03
C PRO A 91 47.72 -5.12 36.70
N VAL A 92 46.67 -4.46 37.23
CA VAL A 92 46.36 -3.06 37.62
C VAL A 92 47.45 -1.97 37.61
N SER A 93 47.13 -0.81 37.01
CA SER A 93 47.51 0.60 37.35
C SER A 93 46.94 1.55 36.26
N GLU A 94 46.60 2.84 36.45
CA GLU A 94 46.16 3.62 37.63
C GLU A 94 45.29 4.83 37.14
N ALA A 95 45.06 5.94 37.87
CA ALA A 95 44.11 7.00 37.46
C ALA A 95 44.54 8.49 37.65
N GLU A 96 44.20 9.33 36.64
CA GLU A 96 43.96 10.81 36.69
C GLU A 96 45.15 11.74 37.07
N PRO A 97 45.21 13.06 36.68
CA PRO A 97 44.06 13.95 36.47
C PRO A 97 44.04 14.95 35.28
N VAL A 98 42.81 15.30 34.90
CA VAL A 98 42.24 16.58 34.41
C VAL A 98 43.16 17.78 34.09
N SER A 99 42.93 18.41 32.93
CA SER A 99 42.99 19.88 32.78
C SER A 99 42.00 20.41 31.72
N VAL A 100 41.42 21.60 31.97
CA VAL A 100 40.47 22.33 31.09
C VAL A 100 40.90 23.80 31.06
N PRO A 101 40.78 24.50 29.92
CA PRO A 101 40.11 25.81 30.01
C PRO A 101 39.24 26.23 28.80
N ALA A 102 38.15 26.94 29.15
CA ALA A 102 37.54 28.08 28.46
C ALA A 102 36.73 27.90 27.15
N GLU A 103 35.41 28.05 27.32
CA GLU A 103 34.42 28.67 26.41
C GLU A 103 34.84 30.10 25.93
N PRO A 104 34.26 30.69 24.85
CA PRO A 104 32.82 30.96 24.77
C PRO A 104 32.15 30.95 23.37
N ALA A 105 30.82 30.81 23.33
CA ALA A 105 29.88 31.83 22.83
C ALA A 105 28.45 31.26 22.65
N GLU A 106 27.51 31.83 23.39
CA GLU A 106 26.10 31.43 23.43
C GLU A 106 25.31 31.97 22.22
N SER A 107 24.50 31.13 21.57
CA SER A 107 23.57 31.53 20.51
C SER A 107 22.27 30.71 20.62
N SER A 108 21.39 31.14 21.50
CA SER A 108 20.09 30.52 21.74
C SER A 108 19.13 30.70 20.55
N GLN A 109 18.66 29.60 19.96
CA GLN A 109 17.39 29.57 19.24
C GLN A 109 16.47 28.49 19.83
N PRO A 110 15.14 28.71 19.87
CA PRO A 110 14.25 27.85 20.61
C PRO A 110 14.01 26.54 19.87
N GLU A 111 14.32 25.42 20.53
CA GLU A 111 13.90 24.08 20.13
C GLU A 111 12.40 23.89 20.42
N VAL A 112 11.55 24.67 19.75
CA VAL A 112 10.08 24.59 19.84
C VAL A 112 9.56 23.38 19.05
N ASP A 113 9.67 22.21 19.68
CA ASP A 113 8.72 21.09 19.59
C ASP A 113 8.21 20.76 18.17
N ALA A 114 9.11 20.71 17.20
CA ALA A 114 8.79 20.33 15.81
C ALA A 114 8.24 18.88 15.71
N LEU A 115 8.45 18.06 16.75
CA LEU A 115 7.83 16.75 16.91
C LEU A 115 6.32 16.83 17.18
N ALA A 116 5.82 17.88 17.83
CA ALA A 116 4.38 18.08 18.06
C ALA A 116 3.63 18.55 16.80
N GLY A 117 4.31 19.18 15.84
CA GLY A 117 3.72 19.60 14.55
C GLY A 117 3.55 18.45 13.54
N ALA A 118 4.32 17.37 13.68
CA ALA A 118 4.31 16.22 12.77
C ALA A 118 3.21 15.18 13.10
N THR A 119 2.04 15.62 13.55
CA THR A 119 0.89 14.72 13.75
C THR A 119 0.39 14.19 12.42
N ARG A 120 0.87 12.99 12.05
CA ARG A 120 0.32 11.99 11.11
C ARG A 120 -0.30 12.53 9.82
N TYR A 121 0.11 11.95 8.69
CA TYR A 121 -0.74 11.90 7.50
C TYR A 121 -2.13 11.34 7.87
N GLU A 122 -3.12 12.21 8.05
CA GLU A 122 -4.51 11.82 8.11
C GLU A 122 -5.00 11.72 6.66
N PRO A 123 -5.29 10.50 6.15
CA PRO A 123 -5.90 10.37 4.83
C PRO A 123 -7.22 11.14 4.82
N VAL A 124 -7.53 11.78 3.69
CA VAL A 124 -8.80 12.50 3.47
C VAL A 124 -9.96 11.63 4.00
N THR A 125 -10.58 12.08 5.08
CA THR A 125 -11.55 11.26 5.83
C THR A 125 -12.72 10.87 4.95
N ALA A 126 -13.43 9.79 5.27
CA ALA A 126 -14.65 9.39 4.57
C ALA A 126 -15.66 10.54 4.39
N VAL A 127 -15.73 11.47 5.36
CA VAL A 127 -16.60 12.66 5.34
C VAL A 127 -16.05 13.76 4.42
N GLN A 128 -14.73 14.01 4.43
CA GLN A 128 -14.11 14.95 3.50
C GLN A 128 -14.16 14.43 2.06
N LEU A 129 -13.89 13.14 1.84
CA LEU A 129 -13.97 12.52 0.52
C LEU A 129 -15.40 12.50 0.00
N SER A 130 -16.40 12.11 0.79
CA SER A 130 -17.80 12.18 0.36
C SER A 130 -18.27 13.61 0.10
N ARG A 131 -17.80 14.61 0.86
CA ARG A 131 -18.07 16.03 0.57
C ARG A 131 -17.39 16.49 -0.73
N LEU A 132 -16.15 16.09 -0.98
CA LEU A 132 -15.44 16.39 -2.24
C LEU A 132 -16.11 15.71 -3.43
N LEU A 133 -16.48 14.43 -3.30
CA LEU A 133 -17.20 13.69 -4.33
C LEU A 133 -18.60 14.28 -4.58
N LYS A 134 -19.33 14.71 -3.55
CA LYS A 134 -20.67 15.34 -3.69
C LYS A 134 -20.63 16.76 -4.25
N SER A 135 -19.73 17.61 -3.76
CA SER A 135 -19.57 18.97 -4.30
C SER A 135 -19.06 18.95 -5.74
N ARG A 136 -18.20 17.99 -6.09
CA ARG A 136 -17.93 17.69 -7.49
C ARG A 136 -19.20 17.18 -8.17
N ALA A 137 -19.93 16.19 -7.63
CA ALA A 137 -21.15 15.58 -8.21
C ALA A 137 -22.18 16.64 -8.67
N GLU A 138 -22.41 17.65 -7.84
CA GLU A 138 -23.29 18.81 -8.10
C GLU A 138 -22.82 19.69 -9.28
N THR A 139 -21.56 19.54 -9.71
CA THR A 139 -20.98 20.17 -10.92
C THR A 139 -21.17 19.30 -12.18
N TYR A 140 -21.31 17.96 -12.07
CA TYR A 140 -21.42 17.06 -13.24
C TYR A 140 -22.77 17.15 -13.95
N GLU A 141 -23.86 17.44 -13.22
CA GLU A 141 -25.22 17.55 -13.82
C GLU A 141 -25.35 18.72 -14.83
N LYS A 142 -24.29 19.52 -15.03
CA LYS A 142 -24.26 20.64 -15.97
C LYS A 142 -23.40 20.45 -17.22
N GLU A 143 -22.51 19.45 -17.26
CA GLU A 143 -21.57 19.27 -18.39
C GLU A 143 -21.43 17.79 -18.79
N GLU A 144 -22.37 17.32 -19.60
CA GLU A 144 -22.34 15.97 -20.17
C GLU A 144 -21.12 15.83 -21.12
N GLY A 145 -20.14 15.01 -20.73
CA GLY A 145 -18.92 14.76 -21.51
C GLY A 145 -17.66 15.51 -21.05
N ALA A 146 -17.70 16.26 -19.95
CA ALA A 146 -16.50 16.87 -19.38
C ALA A 146 -15.44 15.82 -18.97
N THR A 147 -14.17 16.13 -19.19
CA THR A 147 -13.03 15.33 -18.72
C THR A 147 -12.37 15.99 -17.52
N PHE A 148 -11.99 15.22 -16.50
CA PHE A 148 -11.47 15.77 -15.26
C PHE A 148 -9.96 15.93 -15.28
N THR A 149 -9.50 17.18 -15.11
CA THR A 149 -8.11 17.47 -14.77
C THR A 149 -7.85 17.10 -13.30
N PRO A 150 -6.79 16.34 -12.99
CA PRO A 150 -6.44 16.04 -11.60
C PRO A 150 -6.07 17.31 -10.83
N PRO A 151 -6.39 17.39 -9.52
CA PRO A 151 -5.99 18.50 -8.66
C PRO A 151 -4.49 18.78 -8.70
N ALA A 152 -4.09 20.00 -8.35
CA ALA A 152 -2.68 20.34 -8.14
C ALA A 152 -2.03 19.41 -7.09
N ALA A 153 -0.71 19.28 -7.15
CA ALA A 153 0.08 18.51 -6.21
C ALA A 153 -0.07 19.02 -4.76
N GLY A 154 0.19 18.14 -3.80
CA GLY A 154 0.39 18.51 -2.40
C GLY A 154 1.78 19.10 -2.13
N ASP A 155 2.09 19.31 -0.85
CA ASP A 155 3.36 19.90 -0.41
C ASP A 155 4.55 18.92 -0.56
N ILE A 156 5.15 18.89 -1.74
CA ILE A 156 6.35 18.07 -2.03
C ILE A 156 7.53 18.48 -1.14
N ALA A 157 7.70 19.77 -0.86
CA ALA A 157 8.84 20.29 -0.11
C ALA A 157 8.79 19.89 1.37
N GLY A 158 7.64 20.05 2.02
CA GLY A 158 7.42 19.59 3.39
C GLY A 158 7.56 18.07 3.52
N TRP A 159 7.03 17.29 2.58
CA TRP A 159 7.22 15.84 2.58
C TRP A 159 8.67 15.42 2.31
N LYS A 160 9.45 16.19 1.55
CA LYS A 160 10.88 15.96 1.36
C LYS A 160 11.71 16.28 2.61
N ALA A 161 11.30 17.25 3.42
CA ALA A 161 11.90 17.50 4.73
C ALA A 161 11.62 16.36 5.72
N VAL A 162 10.46 15.70 5.62
CA VAL A 162 10.12 14.48 6.39
C VAL A 162 10.89 13.25 5.90
N ASN A 163 11.01 13.07 4.58
CA ASN A 163 11.75 11.96 3.99
C ASN A 163 12.50 12.40 2.72
N PRO A 164 13.85 12.38 2.71
CA PRO A 164 14.64 12.85 1.58
C PRO A 164 14.41 12.04 0.30
N ASP A 165 13.91 10.79 0.42
CA ASP A 165 13.57 9.90 -0.70
C ASP A 165 12.34 10.39 -1.50
N VAL A 166 11.58 11.38 -1.00
CA VAL A 166 10.46 12.00 -1.74
C VAL A 166 11.01 12.77 -2.94
N PHE A 167 10.49 12.45 -4.13
CA PHE A 167 10.85 13.12 -5.40
C PHE A 167 9.67 13.84 -6.06
N GLY A 168 8.43 13.57 -5.63
CA GLY A 168 7.25 14.11 -6.28
C GLY A 168 5.92 13.81 -5.60
N TRP A 169 4.83 13.97 -6.35
CA TRP A 169 3.44 13.76 -5.93
C TRP A 169 2.60 13.25 -7.10
N ILE A 170 1.68 12.32 -6.85
CA ILE A 170 0.70 11.85 -7.84
C ILE A 170 -0.71 12.29 -7.44
N THR A 171 -1.51 12.81 -8.39
CA THR A 171 -2.96 12.97 -8.22
C THR A 171 -3.76 12.34 -9.37
N ILE A 172 -4.93 11.77 -9.05
CA ILE A 172 -5.91 11.28 -10.02
C ILE A 172 -7.28 11.85 -9.66
N ALA A 173 -7.96 12.45 -10.64
CA ALA A 173 -9.28 13.00 -10.44
C ALA A 173 -10.26 11.93 -9.92
N ASN A 174 -11.18 12.38 -9.06
CA ASN A 174 -12.30 11.58 -8.54
C ASN A 174 -11.92 10.27 -7.83
N THR A 175 -10.68 10.22 -7.35
CA THR A 175 -10.18 9.24 -6.39
C THR A 175 -9.66 9.94 -5.13
N ASN A 176 -9.26 9.16 -4.13
CA ASN A 176 -8.39 9.60 -3.04
C ASN A 176 -6.88 9.42 -3.35
N ILE A 177 -6.50 9.16 -4.62
CA ILE A 177 -5.11 9.09 -5.04
C ILE A 177 -4.57 10.51 -5.12
N SER A 178 -3.92 10.91 -4.03
CA SER A 178 -3.21 12.17 -3.84
C SER A 178 -2.12 11.95 -2.80
N TYR A 179 -0.95 11.45 -3.23
CA TYR A 179 0.11 10.96 -2.35
C TYR A 179 1.49 11.48 -2.77
N PRO A 180 2.42 11.70 -1.81
CA PRO A 180 3.84 11.82 -2.11
C PRO A 180 4.38 10.56 -2.83
N LEU A 181 5.35 10.76 -3.70
CA LEU A 181 6.09 9.71 -4.40
C LEU A 181 7.51 9.61 -3.84
N VAL A 182 7.93 8.40 -3.46
CA VAL A 182 9.30 8.12 -3.00
C VAL A 182 10.08 7.23 -3.95
N TYR A 183 11.39 7.39 -4.00
CA TYR A 183 12.30 6.58 -4.80
C TYR A 183 13.38 5.93 -3.94
N ASN A 184 13.74 4.69 -4.26
CA ASN A 184 14.89 4.01 -3.69
C ASN A 184 15.49 3.07 -4.74
N ALA A 185 16.82 2.98 -4.81
CA ALA A 185 17.50 2.09 -5.76
C ALA A 185 17.16 0.60 -5.54
N ASN A 186 16.75 0.22 -4.31
CA ASN A 186 16.11 -1.06 -4.05
C ASN A 186 14.59 -0.90 -4.18
N THR A 187 14.02 -1.37 -5.31
CA THR A 187 12.57 -1.36 -5.59
C THR A 187 11.72 -1.95 -4.46
N ASN A 188 12.25 -2.87 -3.64
CA ASN A 188 11.50 -3.49 -2.55
C ASN A 188 11.59 -2.74 -1.20
N PHE A 189 12.32 -1.62 -1.13
CA PHE A 189 12.52 -0.90 0.14
C PHE A 189 11.19 -0.38 0.73
N TYR A 190 10.31 0.16 -0.11
CA TYR A 190 9.04 0.76 0.31
C TYR A 190 7.83 -0.19 0.34
N THR A 191 8.00 -1.46 -0.09
CA THR A 191 6.94 -2.47 -0.14
C THR A 191 6.26 -2.70 1.22
N SER A 192 6.92 -2.43 2.34
CA SER A 192 6.33 -2.54 3.69
C SER A 192 6.72 -1.38 4.61
N ARG A 193 7.07 -0.21 4.05
CA ARG A 193 7.52 0.97 4.82
C ARG A 193 6.67 2.21 4.57
N GLY A 194 6.44 2.98 5.64
CA GLY A 194 5.80 4.30 5.59
C GLY A 194 6.79 5.40 5.20
N TYR A 195 6.32 6.65 5.22
CA TYR A 195 7.15 7.81 4.88
C TYR A 195 8.28 8.04 5.90
N TYR A 196 8.15 7.62 7.16
CA TYR A 196 9.21 7.72 8.17
C TYR A 196 10.14 6.49 8.15
N LYS A 197 10.08 5.67 7.09
CA LYS A 197 10.82 4.40 6.90
C LYS A 197 10.48 3.33 7.95
N GLU A 198 9.41 3.55 8.71
CA GLU A 198 8.80 2.67 9.70
C GLU A 198 7.98 1.56 9.05
N ALA A 199 7.70 0.46 9.78
CA ALA A 199 6.87 -0.62 9.24
C ALA A 199 5.41 -0.17 8.99
N SER A 200 4.93 -0.33 7.75
CA SER A 200 3.57 0.03 7.34
C SER A 200 2.95 -1.04 6.44
N ARG A 201 1.80 -1.59 6.84
CA ARG A 201 1.02 -2.53 6.00
C ARG A 201 0.54 -1.90 4.69
N ASN A 202 0.23 -0.60 4.72
CA ASN A 202 -0.23 0.12 3.54
C ASN A 202 0.94 0.63 2.69
N GLY A 203 2.18 0.60 3.20
CA GLY A 203 3.36 1.16 2.54
C GLY A 203 3.17 2.65 2.24
N VAL A 204 3.61 3.03 1.04
CA VAL A 204 3.50 4.34 0.39
C VAL A 204 3.27 4.12 -1.12
N ILE A 205 3.37 5.16 -1.95
CA ILE A 205 3.52 5.02 -3.41
C ILE A 205 5.01 5.23 -3.77
N TRP A 206 5.62 4.29 -4.48
CA TRP A 206 7.06 4.31 -4.76
C TRP A 206 7.41 4.00 -6.21
N ALA A 207 8.51 4.57 -6.69
CA ALA A 207 9.04 4.31 -8.02
C ALA A 207 9.96 3.07 -8.05
N ASP A 208 10.04 2.41 -9.20
CA ASP A 208 11.01 1.36 -9.47
C ASP A 208 12.45 1.90 -9.40
N GLY A 209 13.37 1.13 -8.82
CA GLY A 209 14.79 1.44 -8.67
C GLY A 209 15.50 1.74 -10.00
N ASP A 210 15.00 1.19 -11.11
CA ASP A 210 15.52 1.48 -12.45
C ASP A 210 15.15 2.88 -12.97
N THR A 211 14.18 3.58 -12.37
CA THR A 211 13.81 4.97 -12.74
C THR A 211 15.03 5.89 -12.71
N LYS A 212 15.16 6.74 -13.73
CA LYS A 212 16.26 7.72 -13.85
C LYS A 212 15.74 9.14 -13.66
N PHE A 213 16.59 9.98 -13.06
CA PHE A 213 16.30 11.40 -12.78
C PHE A 213 17.44 12.28 -13.27
N ASP A 214 17.17 13.56 -13.53
CA ASP A 214 18.20 14.59 -13.70
C ASP A 214 18.57 15.25 -12.34
N ALA A 215 19.49 16.24 -12.39
CA ALA A 215 19.93 16.98 -11.21
C ALA A 215 18.82 17.85 -10.57
N ASN A 216 17.74 18.15 -11.29
CA ASN A 216 16.59 18.91 -10.79
C ASN A 216 15.50 17.98 -10.20
N GLY A 217 15.67 16.66 -10.30
CA GLY A 217 14.69 15.66 -9.88
C GLY A 217 13.59 15.40 -10.91
N GLU A 218 13.75 15.83 -12.16
CA GLU A 218 12.81 15.44 -13.23
C GLU A 218 13.09 14.01 -13.71
N ILE A 219 12.02 13.26 -14.00
CA ILE A 219 12.12 11.89 -14.50
C ILE A 219 12.71 11.89 -15.91
N THR A 220 13.92 11.35 -16.07
CA THR A 220 14.60 11.26 -17.37
C THR A 220 14.29 9.97 -18.11
N SER A 221 14.04 8.86 -17.40
CA SER A 221 13.70 7.57 -18.03
C SER A 221 12.42 7.63 -18.83
N ARG A 222 12.35 6.84 -19.90
CA ARG A 222 11.18 6.83 -20.79
C ARG A 222 9.94 6.23 -20.14
N ASN A 223 10.11 5.28 -19.24
CA ASN A 223 9.07 4.71 -18.39
C ASN A 223 9.46 4.95 -16.92
N CYS A 224 8.50 5.43 -16.12
CA CYS A 224 8.60 5.40 -14.67
C CYS A 224 7.48 4.51 -14.14
N VAL A 225 7.85 3.39 -13.52
CA VAL A 225 6.87 2.47 -12.93
C VAL A 225 6.68 2.83 -11.48
N LEU A 226 5.45 3.19 -11.13
CA LEU A 226 5.02 3.49 -9.77
C LEU A 226 4.23 2.30 -9.24
N TYR A 227 4.56 1.86 -8.03
CA TYR A 227 3.87 0.80 -7.32
C TYR A 227 3.11 1.38 -6.13
N GLY A 228 1.98 0.74 -5.82
CA GLY A 228 1.19 1.06 -4.64
C GLY A 228 0.32 -0.12 -4.25
N HIS A 229 0.02 -0.25 -2.96
CA HIS A 229 -0.79 -1.38 -2.46
C HIS A 229 -2.27 -1.27 -2.86
N ASN A 230 -2.88 -2.44 -3.08
CA ASN A 230 -4.32 -2.63 -3.13
C ASN A 230 -4.66 -3.86 -2.29
N TRP A 231 -5.25 -3.62 -1.12
CA TRP A 231 -5.63 -4.68 -0.17
C TRP A 231 -7.12 -5.04 -0.22
N THR A 232 -7.93 -4.20 -0.87
CA THR A 232 -9.37 -4.12 -0.62
C THR A 232 -10.22 -4.15 -1.89
N ASN A 233 -9.75 -3.54 -2.98
CA ASN A 233 -10.47 -3.42 -4.25
C ASN A 233 -9.92 -4.43 -5.28
N CYS A 234 -9.89 -5.70 -4.87
CA CYS A 234 -9.23 -6.80 -5.60
C CYS A 234 -10.20 -7.75 -6.30
N TRP A 235 -11.50 -7.43 -6.33
CA TRP A 235 -12.58 -8.31 -6.79
C TRP A 235 -13.57 -7.51 -7.65
N ARG A 236 -14.39 -8.19 -8.46
CA ARG A 236 -15.44 -7.55 -9.29
C ARG A 236 -16.83 -7.69 -8.64
N PRO A 237 -17.74 -6.70 -8.80
CA PRO A 237 -17.49 -5.40 -9.43
C PRO A 237 -16.51 -4.54 -8.61
N VAL A 238 -15.65 -3.80 -9.29
CA VAL A 238 -14.75 -2.85 -8.62
C VAL A 238 -15.55 -1.74 -7.94
N ARG A 239 -15.04 -1.24 -6.83
CA ARG A 239 -15.60 -0.06 -6.16
C ARG A 239 -14.97 1.21 -6.69
N ILE A 240 -15.78 2.27 -6.73
CA ILE A 240 -15.40 3.63 -7.09
C ILE A 240 -15.67 4.52 -5.86
N GLY A 241 -14.73 5.41 -5.52
CA GLY A 241 -14.91 6.41 -4.47
C GLY A 241 -15.00 5.92 -3.01
N ASN A 242 -14.80 4.63 -2.73
CA ASN A 242 -14.86 4.11 -1.35
C ASN A 242 -13.64 4.60 -0.52
N PRO A 243 -13.84 5.35 0.57
CA PRO A 243 -12.75 5.92 1.37
C PRO A 243 -11.85 4.90 2.08
N GLY A 244 -12.30 3.65 2.24
CA GLY A 244 -11.46 2.56 2.76
C GLY A 244 -10.47 1.99 1.75
N ASP A 245 -10.63 2.30 0.46
CA ASP A 245 -9.72 1.90 -0.60
C ASP A 245 -8.57 2.92 -0.66
N VAL A 246 -7.46 2.63 0.01
CA VAL A 246 -6.27 3.51 0.14
C VAL A 246 -5.14 3.13 -0.83
N MET A 247 -4.14 4.01 -0.97
CA MET A 247 -3.02 3.86 -1.91
C MET A 247 -3.52 3.65 -3.34
N PHE A 248 -3.13 2.57 -4.03
CA PHE A 248 -3.61 2.26 -5.38
C PHE A 248 -4.85 1.36 -5.40
N ALA A 249 -5.54 1.15 -4.26
CA ALA A 249 -6.82 0.42 -4.28
C ALA A 249 -7.89 1.11 -5.15
N GLN A 250 -7.94 2.44 -5.20
CA GLN A 250 -8.85 3.16 -6.12
C GLN A 250 -8.35 3.19 -7.58
N LEU A 251 -7.13 2.72 -7.88
CA LEU A 251 -6.67 2.59 -9.27
C LEU A 251 -7.56 1.62 -10.06
N ALA A 252 -8.08 0.58 -9.40
CA ALA A 252 -9.00 -0.37 -10.00
C ALA A 252 -10.33 0.25 -10.50
N ALA A 253 -10.64 1.51 -10.16
CA ALA A 253 -11.78 2.23 -10.75
C ALA A 253 -11.68 2.35 -12.28
N TYR A 254 -10.47 2.30 -12.85
CA TYR A 254 -10.25 2.25 -14.31
C TYR A 254 -10.77 0.96 -14.98
N ASP A 255 -11.17 -0.09 -14.26
CA ASP A 255 -11.95 -1.22 -14.83
C ASP A 255 -13.32 -0.75 -15.34
N ASN A 256 -13.90 0.30 -14.73
CA ASN A 256 -15.13 0.91 -15.22
C ASN A 256 -14.84 1.89 -16.38
N ALA A 257 -15.50 1.66 -17.52
CA ALA A 257 -15.29 2.43 -18.76
C ALA A 257 -15.73 3.90 -18.64
N GLU A 258 -16.81 4.20 -17.90
CA GLU A 258 -17.31 5.57 -17.69
C GLU A 258 -16.32 6.37 -16.84
N PHE A 259 -15.81 5.77 -15.76
CA PHE A 259 -14.75 6.33 -14.93
C PHE A 259 -13.47 6.57 -15.75
N ALA A 260 -13.05 5.61 -16.58
CA ALA A 260 -11.87 5.73 -17.42
C ALA A 260 -12.00 6.85 -18.46
N LYS A 261 -13.18 6.99 -19.09
CA LYS A 261 -13.52 8.07 -20.04
C LYS A 261 -13.56 9.45 -19.35
N ALA A 262 -14.14 9.52 -18.16
CA ALA A 262 -14.26 10.76 -17.39
C ALA A 262 -12.91 11.24 -16.84
N ASN A 263 -12.03 10.33 -16.42
CA ASN A 263 -10.76 10.64 -15.76
C ASN A 263 -9.54 10.21 -16.62
N PRO A 264 -9.37 10.74 -17.84
CA PRO A 264 -8.33 10.28 -18.77
C PRO A 264 -6.93 10.78 -18.40
N TYR A 265 -6.78 11.64 -17.39
CA TYR A 265 -5.52 12.27 -17.01
C TYR A 265 -5.08 11.86 -15.60
N ILE A 266 -3.77 11.69 -15.46
CA ILE A 266 -3.04 11.50 -14.19
C ILE A 266 -2.03 12.65 -14.12
N ARG A 267 -1.87 13.26 -12.94
CA ARG A 267 -0.87 14.31 -12.72
C ARG A 267 0.26 13.76 -11.88
N VAL A 268 1.48 13.99 -12.33
CA VAL A 268 2.71 13.70 -11.58
C VAL A 268 3.52 14.99 -11.54
N ALA A 269 3.67 15.54 -10.35
CA ALA A 269 4.59 16.65 -10.12
C ALA A 269 5.87 16.11 -9.49
N THR A 270 7.01 16.56 -9.97
CA THR A 270 8.36 16.30 -9.45
C THR A 270 8.95 17.60 -8.89
N LEU A 271 10.18 17.55 -8.38
CA LEU A 271 10.94 18.77 -8.11
C LEU A 271 11.33 19.53 -9.39
N GLY A 272 11.35 18.84 -10.54
CA GLY A 272 11.74 19.42 -11.83
C GLY A 272 10.57 19.91 -12.70
N GLY A 273 9.31 19.57 -12.39
CA GLY A 273 8.14 20.06 -13.12
C GLY A 273 6.79 19.44 -12.71
N ASP A 274 5.69 20.06 -13.13
CA ASP A 274 4.33 19.54 -12.95
C ASP A 274 3.77 19.05 -14.29
N HIS A 275 3.43 17.77 -14.35
CA HIS A 275 3.23 17.06 -15.62
C HIS A 275 1.92 16.28 -15.66
N LEU A 276 1.13 16.50 -16.71
CA LEU A 276 -0.03 15.69 -17.04
C LEU A 276 0.37 14.51 -17.93
N TYR A 277 -0.25 13.36 -17.62
CA TYR A 277 -0.12 12.11 -18.35
C TYR A 277 -1.52 11.64 -18.77
N GLN A 278 -1.72 11.34 -20.05
CA GLN A 278 -2.98 10.84 -20.59
C GLN A 278 -2.98 9.31 -20.66
N VAL A 279 -3.96 8.66 -20.02
CA VAL A 279 -4.12 7.20 -19.99
C VAL A 279 -4.34 6.67 -21.42
N PHE A 280 -3.60 5.62 -21.79
CA PHE A 280 -3.67 4.99 -23.12
C PHE A 280 -3.93 3.48 -23.10
N THR A 281 -3.77 2.82 -21.94
CA THR A 281 -4.16 1.43 -21.72
C THR A 281 -4.35 1.16 -20.23
N VAL A 282 -5.33 0.31 -19.92
CA VAL A 282 -5.53 -0.26 -18.59
C VAL A 282 -5.84 -1.75 -18.75
N PHE A 283 -5.24 -2.60 -17.92
CA PHE A 283 -5.32 -4.05 -18.11
C PHE A 283 -5.02 -4.84 -16.83
N TYR A 284 -5.43 -6.11 -16.84
CA TYR A 284 -5.01 -7.11 -15.86
C TYR A 284 -3.88 -7.98 -16.44
N THR A 285 -2.91 -8.35 -15.61
CA THR A 285 -1.78 -9.22 -16.00
C THR A 285 -1.29 -10.02 -14.79
N ASP A 286 -0.37 -10.96 -15.02
CA ASP A 286 0.52 -11.49 -13.99
C ASP A 286 1.97 -10.99 -14.19
N LEU A 287 2.89 -11.46 -13.35
CA LEU A 287 4.32 -11.13 -13.38
C LEU A 287 5.10 -11.72 -14.57
N SER A 288 4.51 -12.55 -15.44
CA SER A 288 5.21 -13.03 -16.65
C SER A 288 5.42 -11.92 -17.68
N PHE A 289 4.62 -10.85 -17.62
CA PHE A 289 4.81 -9.68 -18.46
C PHE A 289 5.69 -8.65 -17.74
N GLY A 290 6.98 -8.61 -18.10
CA GLY A 290 7.93 -7.60 -17.62
C GLY A 290 7.67 -6.21 -18.21
N TYR A 291 6.81 -5.42 -17.56
CA TYR A 291 6.51 -4.02 -17.93
C TYR A 291 7.34 -2.98 -17.16
N ASN A 292 8.22 -3.42 -16.25
CA ASN A 292 8.95 -2.57 -15.31
C ASN A 292 10.26 -1.97 -15.86
N TYR A 293 10.65 -2.28 -17.10
CA TYR A 293 11.83 -1.70 -17.72
C TYR A 293 11.65 -0.18 -17.91
N ALA A 294 12.61 0.59 -17.39
CA ALA A 294 12.59 2.05 -17.43
C ALA A 294 12.91 2.64 -18.83
N ASP A 295 13.74 1.96 -19.63
CA ASP A 295 14.28 2.53 -20.88
C ASP A 295 14.58 1.47 -21.96
N GLY A 296 14.99 1.95 -23.13
CA GLY A 296 15.44 1.14 -24.25
C GLY A 296 14.33 0.69 -25.22
N ALA A 297 14.71 -0.08 -26.24
CA ALA A 297 13.80 -0.54 -27.29
C ALA A 297 12.65 -1.41 -26.74
N VAL A 298 12.88 -2.12 -25.62
CA VAL A 298 11.88 -2.94 -24.93
C VAL A 298 10.63 -2.15 -24.52
N VAL A 299 10.74 -0.84 -24.24
CA VAL A 299 9.59 0.01 -23.90
C VAL A 299 8.57 0.07 -25.03
N ASN A 300 8.99 0.00 -26.30
CA ASN A 300 8.05 -0.10 -27.44
C ASN A 300 7.27 -1.42 -27.43
N GLN A 301 7.93 -2.53 -27.08
CA GLN A 301 7.29 -3.84 -26.95
C GLN A 301 6.33 -3.89 -25.75
N ILE A 302 6.69 -3.25 -24.63
CA ILE A 302 5.80 -3.05 -23.48
C ILE A 302 4.54 -2.29 -23.90
N ILE A 303 4.69 -1.12 -24.54
CA ILE A 303 3.56 -0.30 -25.00
C ILE A 303 2.65 -1.09 -25.94
N SER A 304 3.22 -1.78 -26.94
CA SER A 304 2.45 -2.59 -27.90
C SER A 304 1.68 -3.72 -27.20
N THR A 305 2.36 -4.47 -26.32
CA THR A 305 1.76 -5.57 -25.56
C THR A 305 0.68 -5.07 -24.59
N ALA A 306 0.91 -3.94 -23.94
CA ALA A 306 -0.03 -3.31 -23.01
C ALA A 306 -1.27 -2.77 -23.74
N LYS A 307 -1.12 -2.17 -24.93
CA LYS A 307 -2.27 -1.78 -25.76
C LYS A 307 -3.07 -3.00 -26.22
N ALA A 308 -2.42 -4.08 -26.65
CA ALA A 308 -3.08 -5.32 -27.02
C ALA A 308 -3.80 -6.04 -25.86
N LYS A 309 -3.38 -5.78 -24.61
CA LYS A 309 -4.03 -6.27 -23.38
C LYS A 309 -5.13 -5.34 -22.84
N SER A 310 -5.32 -4.15 -23.41
CA SER A 310 -6.21 -3.14 -22.82
C SER A 310 -7.66 -3.60 -22.80
N ILE A 311 -8.36 -3.36 -21.69
CA ILE A 311 -9.80 -3.66 -21.57
C ILE A 311 -10.69 -2.55 -22.14
N HIS A 312 -10.14 -1.37 -22.41
CA HIS A 312 -10.81 -0.25 -23.09
C HIS A 312 -9.97 0.29 -24.24
N ASP A 313 -10.61 0.88 -25.25
CA ASP A 313 -9.91 1.74 -26.22
C ASP A 313 -9.94 3.20 -25.75
N PHE A 314 -8.77 3.80 -25.63
CA PHE A 314 -8.57 5.21 -25.24
C PHE A 314 -8.36 6.14 -26.45
N GLY A 315 -8.16 5.60 -27.66
CA GLY A 315 -7.83 6.40 -28.85
C GLY A 315 -6.46 7.09 -28.81
N VAL A 316 -5.62 6.83 -27.80
CA VAL A 316 -4.33 7.51 -27.61
C VAL A 316 -3.19 6.82 -28.35
N THR A 317 -2.47 7.60 -29.16
CA THR A 317 -1.23 7.18 -29.83
C THR A 317 -0.01 7.50 -28.98
N VAL A 318 0.87 6.50 -28.84
CA VAL A 318 2.14 6.57 -28.11
C VAL A 318 3.26 6.19 -29.09
N GLY A 319 4.17 7.13 -29.35
CA GLY A 319 5.29 6.98 -30.26
C GLY A 319 6.57 6.46 -29.58
N PRO A 320 7.64 6.18 -30.37
CA PRO A 320 8.89 5.60 -29.88
C PRO A 320 9.71 6.53 -28.96
N ASN A 321 9.39 7.83 -28.94
CA ASN A 321 10.09 8.83 -28.13
C ASN A 321 9.21 9.40 -27.00
N ASP A 322 7.92 9.02 -26.94
CA ASP A 322 7.02 9.47 -25.88
C ASP A 322 7.43 8.87 -24.53
N LYS A 323 7.46 9.71 -23.49
CA LYS A 323 7.60 9.28 -22.09
C LYS A 323 6.26 8.78 -21.54
N ILE A 324 6.31 7.76 -20.70
CA ILE A 324 5.14 7.14 -20.06
C ILE A 324 5.35 6.98 -18.55
N ILE A 325 4.25 6.88 -17.82
CA ILE A 325 4.20 6.30 -16.47
C ILE A 325 3.41 5.00 -16.49
N THR A 326 3.79 4.06 -15.64
CA THR A 326 3.08 2.80 -15.42
C THR A 326 2.69 2.71 -13.96
N LEU A 327 1.40 2.74 -13.64
CA LEU A 327 0.89 2.53 -12.28
C LEU A 327 0.54 1.05 -12.12
N SER A 328 1.15 0.38 -11.14
CA SER A 328 0.96 -1.05 -10.91
C SER A 328 0.51 -1.35 -9.48
N THR A 329 -0.51 -2.20 -9.34
CA THR A 329 -1.02 -2.64 -8.05
C THR A 329 -1.49 -4.09 -8.06
N CYS A 330 -1.56 -4.72 -6.88
CA CYS A 330 -2.06 -6.08 -6.73
C CYS A 330 -3.55 -6.21 -7.08
N THR A 331 -3.96 -7.40 -7.52
CA THR A 331 -5.37 -7.74 -7.75
C THR A 331 -5.62 -9.21 -7.37
N ARG A 332 -6.88 -9.63 -7.32
CA ARG A 332 -7.32 -11.04 -7.26
C ARG A 332 -8.42 -11.35 -8.29
N VAL A 333 -8.59 -10.44 -9.26
CA VAL A 333 -9.62 -10.55 -10.30
C VAL A 333 -9.37 -11.74 -11.24
N LEU A 334 -8.10 -12.14 -11.44
CA LEU A 334 -7.75 -13.32 -12.24
C LEU A 334 -7.62 -14.60 -11.38
N GLY A 335 -7.96 -14.56 -10.08
CA GLY A 335 -7.88 -15.71 -9.17
C GLY A 335 -7.18 -15.43 -7.84
N ALA A 336 -6.95 -16.48 -7.05
CA ALA A 336 -6.42 -16.37 -5.69
C ALA A 336 -4.89 -16.13 -5.60
N GLY A 337 -4.18 -16.06 -6.73
CA GLY A 337 -2.72 -15.88 -6.78
C GLY A 337 -2.28 -14.48 -6.34
N ASP A 338 -1.04 -14.39 -5.86
CA ASP A 338 -0.35 -13.15 -5.43
C ASP A 338 0.46 -12.48 -6.56
N ASN A 339 0.71 -13.21 -7.65
CA ASN A 339 1.41 -12.75 -8.85
C ASN A 339 0.57 -11.83 -9.76
N GLN A 340 -0.67 -11.52 -9.40
CA GLN A 340 -1.60 -10.79 -10.27
C GLN A 340 -1.51 -9.28 -10.08
N ARG A 341 -1.64 -8.53 -11.17
CA ARG A 341 -1.56 -7.06 -11.20
C ARG A 341 -2.70 -6.44 -12.01
N PHE A 342 -3.17 -5.28 -11.54
CA PHE A 342 -3.90 -4.32 -12.36
C PHE A 342 -2.93 -3.17 -12.69
N VAL A 343 -2.89 -2.79 -13.97
CA VAL A 343 -1.91 -1.85 -14.50
C VAL A 343 -2.63 -0.77 -15.31
N VAL A 344 -2.24 0.48 -15.09
CA VAL A 344 -2.69 1.66 -15.84
C VAL A 344 -1.44 2.33 -16.41
N MET A 345 -1.39 2.54 -17.73
CA MET A 345 -0.28 3.28 -18.35
C MET A 345 -0.78 4.57 -18.99
N ALA A 346 0.00 5.63 -18.81
CA ALA A 346 -0.32 6.96 -19.29
C ALA A 346 0.91 7.64 -19.92
N LYS A 347 0.67 8.47 -20.92
CA LYS A 347 1.67 9.14 -21.77
C LYS A 347 1.82 10.60 -21.35
N LYS A 348 3.05 11.09 -21.16
CA LYS A 348 3.31 12.51 -20.85
C LYS A 348 2.80 13.39 -21.99
N ILE A 349 2.05 14.45 -21.66
CA ILE A 349 1.53 15.43 -22.63
C ILE A 349 1.98 16.87 -22.38
N SER A 350 2.58 17.13 -21.22
CA SER A 350 3.15 18.42 -20.77
C SER A 350 4.32 18.15 -19.84
#